data_AF-A0A2D7KUE3-F1
#
_entry.id   AF-A0A2D7KUE3-F1
#
_cell.length_a   1.000
_cell.length_b   1.000
_cell.length_c   1.000
_cell.angle_alpha   90.00
_cell.angle_beta   90.00
_cell.angle_gamma   90.00
#
_symmetry.space_group_name_H-M   'P 1'
#
loop_
_entity.id
_entity.type
_entity.pdbx_description
1 polymer ?
#
loop_
_entity_poly.entity_id
_entity_poly.type
_entity_poly.pdbx_seq_one_letter_code
_entity_poly.pdbx_strand_id
1 'polypeptide(L)'
;NQNSTTANVTAKALTATASASNKVYNGNNTATTTLTFSGLIGSETLGQTVGSTFNNKNVGTSKTVTVNSITLSNGSNGGLGANYSISPGQTTNANVTAKSLTVSGITASNKTYDGNSNATVNLSLSGFVGSETLNVTNISSFPNKNVETGKTATVNSITLTDGTNGGLASNYSINPGQTVTATIIAKSLIVSGITSSNRTYDTTSSAILDTSSVAYNGLIPGDDFTGSFSGLFVNENVAQGKQINITSTYSGNDVINYNITNQGTSYSDILIANPTINGLSNQSKNFRELIYASGGVSSISGLPIIYTSSDPSVATVNSSTGNVTFLNVGSTTITANIISTLNYNSAISSYTLEIKLNATNVDRISHDTIRSSNRLSKIENSSSIGNSNGGLNNMPKSRILNGGENTPIKAKVVISSDGQNLTVEGIYDDGDNLGEISKEFNDEEEKERFEEPGDIIDKRNIVLSISEGDFYNYQLELRNKGLVIKALDNSSVSFIETNKGLVIKSAISEVMGIVGFVKSQLKTIIIDLKEKF
;
A
#
# COMPACT_ATOMS: atom_id res chain seq x y z
N ASN A 1 61.10 121.00 61.52
CA ASN A 1 59.85 120.21 61.63
C ASN A 1 59.35 119.89 60.23
N GLN A 2 59.52 118.65 59.78
CA GLN A 2 58.90 118.15 58.55
C GLN A 2 57.70 117.31 58.97
N ASN A 3 56.49 117.84 58.76
CA ASN A 3 55.29 117.29 59.41
C ASN A 3 54.63 116.14 58.63
N SER A 4 55.06 115.87 57.40
CA SER A 4 54.77 114.63 56.66
C SER A 4 55.70 114.49 55.45
N THR A 5 55.83 113.25 54.96
CA THR A 5 56.41 112.91 53.65
C THR A 5 55.47 111.91 53.00
N THR A 6 55.12 112.14 51.73
CA THR A 6 54.31 111.20 50.94
C THR A 6 55.22 110.21 50.22
N ALA A 7 54.84 108.93 50.20
CA ALA A 7 55.51 107.88 49.44
C ALA A 7 54.47 107.06 48.69
N ASN A 8 54.79 106.70 47.44
CA ASN A 8 53.93 105.84 46.63
C ASN A 8 54.21 104.37 46.98
N VAL A 9 53.18 103.64 47.42
CA VAL A 9 53.25 102.19 47.63
C VAL A 9 52.63 101.50 46.42
N THR A 10 53.43 100.75 45.67
CA THR A 10 52.96 99.97 44.53
C THR A 10 52.36 98.64 45.00
N ALA A 11 51.20 98.26 44.46
CA ALA A 11 50.56 96.97 44.75
C ALA A 11 51.49 95.80 44.38
N LYS A 12 51.63 94.82 45.29
CA LYS A 12 52.54 93.68 45.12
C LYS A 12 52.02 92.75 44.02
N ALA A 13 52.86 92.50 43.00
CA ALA A 13 52.52 91.56 41.94
C ALA A 13 52.43 90.12 42.47
N LEU A 14 51.35 89.42 42.12
CA LEU A 14 51.13 88.00 42.39
C LEU A 14 51.31 87.17 41.11
N THR A 15 51.66 85.91 41.30
CA THR A 15 51.51 84.87 40.28
C THR A 15 50.39 83.90 40.69
N ALA A 16 49.85 83.15 39.75
CA ALA A 16 48.83 82.15 40.03
C ALA A 16 48.96 80.91 39.15
N THR A 17 48.65 79.76 39.74
CA THR A 17 48.39 78.52 39.01
C THR A 17 46.89 78.33 38.87
N ALA A 18 46.41 77.97 37.68
CA ALA A 18 44.99 77.76 37.40
C ALA A 18 44.61 76.27 37.43
N SER A 19 43.45 75.97 38.01
CA SER A 19 42.82 74.65 37.97
C SER A 19 41.36 74.79 37.57
N ALA A 20 40.92 74.07 36.54
CA ALA A 20 39.58 74.16 35.99
C ALA A 20 38.82 72.84 36.15
N SER A 21 37.52 72.92 36.44
CA SER A 21 36.64 71.75 36.51
C SER A 21 36.22 71.27 35.12
N ASN A 22 36.14 69.95 34.96
CA ASN A 22 35.44 69.33 33.83
C ASN A 22 33.95 69.76 33.82
N LYS A 23 33.33 69.82 32.64
CA LYS A 23 31.90 70.10 32.50
C LYS A 23 31.23 69.16 31.50
N VAL A 24 29.92 68.97 31.65
CA VAL A 24 29.08 68.39 30.59
C VAL A 24 28.77 69.48 29.55
N TYR A 25 28.63 69.10 28.28
CA TYR A 25 28.21 69.98 27.21
C TYR A 25 26.88 70.69 27.56
N ASN A 26 26.90 72.02 27.46
CA ASN A 26 25.77 72.89 27.80
C ASN A 26 25.64 74.09 26.84
N GLY A 27 26.21 73.99 25.64
CA GLY A 27 26.12 75.02 24.60
C GLY A 27 27.01 76.26 24.79
N ASN A 28 27.69 76.43 25.94
CA ASN A 28 28.59 77.56 26.18
C ASN A 28 30.04 77.12 26.46
N ASN A 29 31.00 78.02 26.22
CA ASN A 29 32.42 77.79 26.48
C ASN A 29 32.87 78.29 27.87
N THR A 30 31.98 78.78 28.73
CA THR A 30 32.32 79.21 30.09
C THR A 30 32.93 78.05 30.89
N ALA A 31 34.02 78.32 31.60
CA ALA A 31 34.70 77.40 32.49
C ALA A 31 34.61 77.85 33.95
N THR A 32 34.68 76.89 34.87
CA THR A 32 34.81 77.14 36.31
C THR A 32 36.26 76.92 36.70
N THR A 33 36.96 77.98 37.11
CA THR A 33 38.40 77.96 37.38
C THR A 33 38.70 78.55 38.75
N THR A 34 39.49 77.84 39.54
CA THR A 34 40.09 78.31 40.78
C THR A 34 41.54 78.69 40.52
N LEU A 35 42.05 79.69 41.25
CA LEU A 35 43.45 80.09 41.21
C LEU A 35 44.10 79.77 42.55
N THR A 36 45.36 79.40 42.52
CA THR A 36 46.21 79.34 43.72
C THR A 36 47.25 80.43 43.59
N PHE A 37 47.14 81.48 44.41
CA PHE A 37 48.07 82.61 44.39
C PHE A 37 49.42 82.27 45.03
N SER A 38 50.48 82.85 44.49
CA SER A 38 51.83 82.85 45.08
C SER A 38 52.37 84.28 45.12
N GLY A 39 53.15 84.58 46.16
CA GLY A 39 53.64 85.94 46.46
C GLY A 39 52.81 86.74 47.47
N LEU A 40 51.83 86.12 48.13
CA LEU A 40 51.13 86.73 49.29
C LEU A 40 52.11 86.95 50.46
N ILE A 41 51.82 87.92 51.33
CA ILE A 41 52.62 88.24 52.50
C ILE A 41 52.13 87.42 53.71
N GLY A 42 53.06 86.77 54.42
CA GLY A 42 52.76 86.01 55.63
C GLY A 42 51.74 84.89 55.40
N SER A 43 50.65 84.91 56.17
CA SER A 43 49.51 83.99 56.03
C SER A 43 48.29 84.63 55.37
N GLU A 44 48.43 85.82 54.76
CA GLU A 44 47.32 86.53 54.13
C GLU A 44 46.58 85.67 53.11
N THR A 45 45.26 85.86 53.03
CA THR A 45 44.40 85.29 51.98
C THR A 45 43.77 86.40 51.16
N LEU A 46 43.28 86.07 49.97
CA LEU A 46 42.47 86.96 49.13
C LEU A 46 41.22 86.20 48.66
N GLY A 47 40.11 86.91 48.49
CA GLY A 47 38.97 86.43 47.72
C GLY A 47 39.19 86.68 46.22
N GLN A 48 38.49 85.91 45.38
CA GLN A 48 38.64 86.00 43.93
C GLN A 48 37.33 85.75 43.18
N THR A 49 37.14 86.51 42.10
CA THR A 49 36.18 86.20 41.03
C THR A 49 36.97 86.02 39.73
N VAL A 50 36.76 84.90 39.03
CA VAL A 50 37.55 84.51 37.85
C VAL A 50 36.64 84.30 36.65
N GLY A 51 36.81 85.12 35.62
CA GLY A 51 36.19 84.89 34.31
C GLY A 51 37.11 84.00 33.47
N SER A 52 36.64 82.82 33.06
CA SER A 52 37.44 81.87 32.28
C SER A 52 36.61 81.12 31.23
N THR A 53 37.28 80.70 30.15
CA THR A 53 36.62 80.01 29.03
C THR A 53 37.48 78.88 28.46
N PHE A 54 36.82 77.79 28.07
CA PHE A 54 37.35 76.81 27.14
C PHE A 54 37.59 77.43 25.75
N ASN A 55 38.57 76.89 25.03
CA ASN A 55 38.89 77.29 23.65
C ASN A 55 37.70 77.24 22.67
N ASN A 56 36.75 76.33 22.88
CA ASN A 56 35.42 76.32 22.24
C ASN A 56 34.41 75.52 23.08
N LYS A 57 33.12 75.63 22.77
CA LYS A 57 32.02 74.97 23.52
C LYS A 57 31.97 73.44 23.39
N ASN A 58 32.61 72.86 22.37
CA ASN A 58 32.39 71.47 21.97
C ASN A 58 33.11 70.47 22.88
N VAL A 59 32.60 69.23 22.88
CA VAL A 59 33.19 68.08 23.57
C VAL A 59 34.65 67.85 23.17
N GLY A 60 35.44 67.38 24.13
CA GLY A 60 36.84 67.07 23.93
C GLY A 60 37.59 66.90 25.25
N THR A 61 38.67 66.14 25.19
CA THR A 61 39.60 65.93 26.31
C THR A 61 40.69 67.00 26.33
N SER A 62 41.23 67.28 27.52
CA SER A 62 42.37 68.18 27.76
C SER A 62 42.26 69.55 27.07
N LYS A 63 41.04 70.09 26.92
CA LYS A 63 40.79 71.37 26.26
C LYS A 63 41.39 72.51 27.07
N THR A 64 42.09 73.42 26.40
CA THR A 64 42.65 74.62 27.02
C THR A 64 41.54 75.49 27.60
N VAL A 65 41.68 75.82 28.88
CA VAL A 65 40.91 76.85 29.58
C VAL A 65 41.83 78.04 29.81
N THR A 66 41.38 79.23 29.41
CA THR A 66 42.09 80.50 29.60
C THR A 66 41.37 81.35 30.64
N VAL A 67 42.12 81.91 31.59
CA VAL A 67 41.65 82.92 32.53
C VAL A 67 41.68 84.28 31.84
N ASN A 68 40.51 84.87 31.61
CA ASN A 68 40.33 86.11 30.85
C ASN A 68 40.21 87.33 31.77
N SER A 69 39.71 87.15 32.99
CA SER A 69 39.62 88.20 34.00
C SER A 69 39.79 87.65 35.42
N ILE A 70 40.37 88.48 36.29
CA ILE A 70 40.55 88.21 37.72
C ILE A 70 40.16 89.48 38.47
N THR A 71 39.24 89.37 39.42
CA THR A 71 38.94 90.43 40.38
C THR A 71 39.33 89.93 41.77
N LEU A 72 40.25 90.64 42.42
CA LEU A 72 40.65 90.36 43.80
C LEU A 72 39.70 91.06 44.77
N SER A 73 39.34 90.38 45.85
CA SER A 73 38.67 90.97 47.01
C SER A 73 39.45 90.69 48.29
N ASN A 74 39.15 91.43 49.36
CA ASN A 74 39.79 91.22 50.65
C ASN A 74 39.55 89.79 51.14
N GLY A 75 40.60 89.11 51.61
CA GLY A 75 40.49 87.78 52.16
C GLY A 75 40.18 87.79 53.66
N SER A 76 39.86 86.59 54.16
CA SER A 76 39.50 86.36 55.56
C SER A 76 40.66 86.52 56.54
N ASN A 77 41.92 86.42 56.09
CA ASN A 77 43.10 86.47 56.95
C ASN A 77 43.95 87.73 56.71
N GLY A 78 43.30 88.90 56.68
CA GLY A 78 43.96 90.22 56.68
C GLY A 78 44.47 90.75 55.33
N GLY A 79 44.51 89.93 54.28
CA GLY A 79 44.93 90.38 52.95
C GLY A 79 43.90 91.33 52.31
N LEU A 80 44.32 92.55 51.97
CA LEU A 80 43.49 93.53 51.27
C LEU A 80 43.71 93.40 49.75
N GLY A 81 42.64 93.20 48.97
CA GLY A 81 42.76 92.99 47.52
C GLY A 81 43.44 94.14 46.77
N ALA A 82 43.25 95.37 47.25
CA ALA A 82 43.89 96.57 46.70
C ALA A 82 45.42 96.64 46.91
N ASN A 83 45.98 95.86 47.84
CA ASN A 83 47.43 95.81 48.08
C ASN A 83 48.17 94.94 47.04
N TYR A 84 47.43 94.23 46.19
CA TYR A 84 47.97 93.24 45.26
C TYR A 84 47.54 93.53 43.82
N SER A 85 48.39 93.13 42.88
CA SER A 85 48.11 93.17 41.45
C SER A 85 48.32 91.79 40.83
N ILE A 86 47.45 91.41 39.90
CA ILE A 86 47.58 90.18 39.13
C ILE A 86 47.05 90.38 37.72
N SER A 87 47.74 89.82 36.73
CA SER A 87 47.29 89.83 35.33
C SER A 87 46.55 88.52 35.00
N PRO A 88 45.50 88.55 34.18
CA PRO A 88 44.91 87.35 33.59
C PRO A 88 45.87 86.70 32.58
N GLY A 89 45.44 85.59 31.96
CA GLY A 89 46.20 84.85 30.95
C GLY A 89 46.73 83.49 31.41
N GLN A 90 46.47 83.09 32.66
CA GLN A 90 46.79 81.73 33.12
C GLN A 90 45.99 80.70 32.32
N THR A 91 46.66 79.62 31.93
CA THR A 91 46.05 78.51 31.19
C THR A 91 46.08 77.22 32.01
N THR A 92 45.07 76.39 31.82
CA THR A 92 44.99 75.03 32.37
C THR A 92 44.19 74.14 31.42
N ASN A 93 44.01 72.86 31.73
CA ASN A 93 43.32 71.90 30.87
C ASN A 93 42.15 71.26 31.63
N ALA A 94 41.00 71.14 30.96
CA ALA A 94 39.84 70.41 31.48
C ALA A 94 39.06 69.75 30.32
N ASN A 95 38.20 68.78 30.66
CA ASN A 95 37.38 68.05 29.69
C ASN A 95 35.99 68.70 29.56
N VAL A 96 35.47 68.72 28.33
CA VAL A 96 34.04 68.86 28.08
C VAL A 96 33.50 67.49 27.67
N THR A 97 32.63 66.90 28.49
CA THR A 97 32.02 65.57 28.23
C THR A 97 30.69 65.69 27.51
N ALA A 98 30.33 64.66 26.74
CA ALA A 98 29.09 64.65 25.98
C ALA A 98 27.85 64.68 26.87
N LYS A 99 26.81 65.37 26.41
CA LYS A 99 25.51 65.41 27.10
C LYS A 99 24.70 64.17 26.70
N SER A 100 24.34 63.34 27.69
CA SER A 100 23.44 62.21 27.44
C SER A 100 22.06 62.73 27.02
N LEU A 101 21.56 62.20 25.91
CA LEU A 101 20.17 62.29 25.49
C LEU A 101 19.34 61.16 26.11
N THR A 102 18.02 61.31 26.08
CA THR A 102 17.04 60.33 26.55
C THR A 102 16.19 59.84 25.38
N VAL A 103 16.04 58.52 25.24
CA VAL A 103 15.12 57.89 24.28
C VAL A 103 13.70 57.82 24.88
N SER A 104 12.69 58.16 24.09
CA SER A 104 11.27 58.03 24.43
C SER A 104 10.43 57.70 23.19
N GLY A 105 9.11 57.50 23.35
CA GLY A 105 8.19 57.33 22.21
C GLY A 105 8.47 56.11 21.32
N ILE A 106 9.07 55.06 21.88
CA ILE A 106 9.52 53.89 21.13
C ILE A 106 8.30 53.11 20.61
N THR A 107 8.23 52.89 19.30
CA THR A 107 7.18 52.12 18.63
C THR A 107 7.79 51.20 17.58
N ALA A 108 7.28 49.98 17.45
CA ALA A 108 7.68 49.05 16.39
C ALA A 108 6.51 48.76 15.45
N SER A 109 6.81 48.65 14.16
CA SER A 109 5.83 48.23 13.15
C SER A 109 5.69 46.71 13.13
N ASN A 110 4.45 46.22 13.09
CA ASN A 110 4.17 44.84 12.69
C ASN A 110 4.68 44.61 11.25
N LYS A 111 5.11 43.39 10.95
CA LYS A 111 5.53 42.97 9.60
C LYS A 111 4.91 41.64 9.22
N THR A 112 4.65 41.43 7.94
CA THR A 112 4.45 40.07 7.42
C THR A 112 5.81 39.37 7.35
N TYR A 113 5.84 38.06 7.55
CA TYR A 113 7.03 37.25 7.40
C TYR A 113 7.67 37.43 6.01
N ASP A 114 8.98 37.70 6.02
CA ASP A 114 9.80 38.07 4.87
C ASP A 114 11.18 37.36 4.89
N GLY A 115 11.30 36.28 5.68
CA GLY A 115 12.55 35.53 5.87
C GLY A 115 13.57 36.21 6.79
N ASN A 116 13.34 37.44 7.27
CA ASN A 116 14.34 38.26 7.96
C ASN A 116 13.90 38.69 9.37
N SER A 117 14.85 38.71 10.32
CA SER A 117 14.62 39.20 11.70
C SER A 117 14.65 40.73 11.84
N ASN A 118 14.80 41.49 10.75
CA ASN A 118 14.86 42.96 10.78
C ASN A 118 13.54 43.55 11.33
N ALA A 119 13.65 44.50 12.26
CA ALA A 119 12.53 45.22 12.85
C ALA A 119 12.58 46.71 12.48
N THR A 120 11.43 47.31 12.22
CA THR A 120 11.31 48.76 11.99
C THR A 120 10.85 49.41 13.30
N VAL A 121 11.74 50.19 13.93
CA VAL A 121 11.49 50.88 15.19
C VAL A 121 11.62 52.39 14.99
N ASN A 122 10.62 53.14 15.44
CA ASN A 122 10.68 54.60 15.56
C ASN A 122 10.90 54.98 17.02
N LEU A 123 11.65 56.06 17.24
CA LEU A 123 11.95 56.59 18.58
C LEU A 123 12.09 58.11 18.53
N SER A 124 11.91 58.75 19.68
CA SER A 124 12.09 60.19 19.89
C SER A 124 13.26 60.43 20.84
N LEU A 125 14.02 61.50 20.59
CA LEU A 125 15.12 61.93 21.46
C LEU A 125 14.75 63.21 22.19
N SER A 126 15.19 63.34 23.44
CA SER A 126 15.05 64.54 24.26
C SER A 126 16.30 64.82 25.09
N GLY A 127 16.42 66.03 25.64
CA GLY A 127 17.59 66.48 26.38
C GLY A 127 18.58 67.34 25.58
N PHE A 128 18.20 67.84 24.40
CA PHE A 128 19.01 68.79 23.63
C PHE A 128 19.29 70.11 24.38
N VAL A 129 20.35 70.81 23.98
CA VAL A 129 20.67 72.14 24.50
C VAL A 129 19.98 73.21 23.66
N GLY A 130 19.11 74.01 24.28
CA GLY A 130 18.41 75.10 23.61
C GLY A 130 17.51 74.56 22.50
N SER A 131 17.73 75.03 21.27
CA SER A 131 17.02 74.58 20.07
C SER A 131 17.84 73.64 19.17
N GLU A 132 19.03 73.19 19.62
CA GLU A 132 19.88 72.29 18.84
C GLU A 132 19.13 71.00 18.44
N THR A 133 19.29 70.59 17.19
CA THR A 133 18.72 69.34 16.64
C THR A 133 19.83 68.37 16.26
N LEU A 134 19.49 67.08 16.16
CA LEU A 134 20.31 66.04 15.53
C LEU A 134 19.43 65.16 14.65
N ASN A 135 20.03 64.57 13.62
CA ASN A 135 19.40 63.51 12.83
C ASN A 135 19.73 62.15 13.49
N VAL A 136 18.74 61.26 13.56
CA VAL A 136 18.86 59.95 14.20
C VAL A 136 18.46 58.82 13.25
N THR A 137 19.29 57.79 13.17
CA THR A 137 18.94 56.50 12.57
C THR A 137 19.18 55.39 13.60
N ASN A 138 18.48 54.27 13.45
CA ASN A 138 18.67 53.11 14.31
C ASN A 138 18.67 51.82 13.49
N ILE A 139 19.29 50.77 14.03
CA ILE A 139 19.21 49.40 13.51
C ILE A 139 18.55 48.55 14.60
N SER A 140 17.47 47.88 14.24
CA SER A 140 16.66 47.10 15.18
C SER A 140 16.34 45.71 14.64
N SER A 141 16.21 44.72 15.52
CA SER A 141 15.88 43.35 15.15
C SER A 141 15.02 42.63 16.18
N PHE A 142 14.29 41.62 15.72
CA PHE A 142 13.71 40.56 16.53
C PHE A 142 14.75 39.47 16.84
N PRO A 143 14.55 38.61 17.86
CA PRO A 143 15.45 37.50 18.18
C PRO A 143 15.62 36.45 17.07
N ASN A 144 14.61 36.29 16.21
CA ASN A 144 14.60 35.36 15.08
C ASN A 144 13.56 35.82 14.03
N LYS A 145 13.55 35.18 12.85
CA LYS A 145 12.63 35.51 11.76
C LYS A 145 11.17 35.07 12.00
N ASN A 146 10.89 34.23 13.00
CA ASN A 146 9.66 33.46 13.06
C ASN A 146 8.42 34.25 13.50
N VAL A 147 7.26 33.85 12.97
CA VAL A 147 5.93 34.39 13.30
C VAL A 147 5.65 34.28 14.79
N GLU A 148 5.26 35.41 15.40
CA GLU A 148 4.95 35.51 16.82
C GLU A 148 4.25 36.85 17.11
N THR A 149 3.22 36.83 17.96
CA THR A 149 2.50 38.01 18.43
C THR A 149 3.19 38.62 19.65
N GLY A 150 3.41 39.95 19.65
CA GLY A 150 4.04 40.62 20.78
C GLY A 150 5.55 40.32 20.94
N LYS A 151 6.19 39.88 19.86
CA LYS A 151 7.63 39.61 19.77
C LYS A 151 8.44 40.86 20.11
N THR A 152 9.41 40.74 21.01
CA THR A 152 10.29 41.86 21.38
C THR A 152 11.21 42.23 20.22
N ALA A 153 11.18 43.49 19.80
CA ALA A 153 12.21 44.11 18.96
C ALA A 153 13.19 44.90 19.85
N THR A 154 14.48 44.80 19.55
CA THR A 154 15.56 45.49 20.26
C THR A 154 16.22 46.51 19.34
N VAL A 155 16.43 47.73 19.85
CA VAL A 155 17.26 48.76 19.21
C VAL A 155 18.73 48.43 19.48
N ASN A 156 19.41 47.84 18.50
CA ASN A 156 20.77 47.33 18.65
C ASN A 156 21.81 48.46 18.58
N SER A 157 21.57 49.47 17.74
CA SER A 157 22.44 50.64 17.60
C SER A 157 21.63 51.90 17.27
N ILE A 158 22.07 53.04 17.80
CA ILE A 158 21.56 54.36 17.45
C ILE A 158 22.73 55.18 16.91
N THR A 159 22.57 55.76 15.73
CA THR A 159 23.55 56.64 15.10
C THR A 159 23.01 58.06 15.10
N LEU A 160 23.80 58.98 15.66
CA LEU A 160 23.53 60.42 15.63
C LEU A 160 24.36 61.06 14.52
N THR A 161 23.76 61.98 13.78
CA THR A 161 24.45 62.86 12.82
C THR A 161 24.03 64.30 13.03
N ASP A 162 24.90 65.24 12.64
CA ASP A 162 24.71 66.66 12.88
C ASP A 162 23.36 67.15 12.34
N GLY A 163 22.68 67.97 13.13
CA GLY A 163 21.37 68.52 12.79
C GLY A 163 21.47 69.92 12.19
N THR A 164 20.41 70.30 11.48
CA THR A 164 20.34 71.59 10.77
C THR A 164 20.32 72.81 11.69
N ASN A 165 20.01 72.66 12.99
CA ASN A 165 19.94 73.76 13.94
C ASN A 165 21.16 73.83 14.89
N GLY A 166 22.35 73.55 14.38
CA GLY A 166 23.63 73.78 15.09
C GLY A 166 24.01 72.75 16.16
N GLY A 167 23.29 71.63 16.26
CA GLY A 167 23.67 70.49 17.09
C GLY A 167 24.71 69.62 16.38
N LEU A 168 25.87 69.42 17.02
CA LEU A 168 26.91 68.49 16.56
C LEU A 168 26.75 67.16 17.29
N ALA A 169 26.71 66.04 16.56
CA ALA A 169 26.50 64.71 17.13
C ALA A 169 27.57 64.34 18.18
N SER A 170 28.82 64.78 17.96
CA SER A 170 29.94 64.59 18.90
C SER A 170 29.76 65.28 20.26
N ASN A 171 28.84 66.24 20.37
CA ASN A 171 28.53 66.90 21.64
C ASN A 171 27.55 66.11 22.52
N TYR A 172 26.97 65.04 22.00
CA TYR A 172 25.91 64.25 22.64
C TYR A 172 26.26 62.78 22.72
N SER A 173 25.66 62.08 23.68
CA SER A 173 25.74 60.62 23.79
C SER A 173 24.34 60.02 23.90
N ILE A 174 24.18 58.79 23.40
CA ILE A 174 22.93 58.05 23.48
C ILE A 174 23.25 56.56 23.61
N ASN A 175 22.53 55.87 24.48
CA ASN A 175 22.71 54.43 24.69
C ASN A 175 21.62 53.67 23.93
N PRO A 176 21.96 52.63 23.13
CA PRO A 176 21.00 51.72 22.54
C PRO A 176 20.47 50.73 23.61
N GLY A 177 19.78 49.65 23.16
CA GLY A 177 19.25 48.59 24.03
C GLY A 177 17.79 48.80 24.45
N GLN A 178 17.11 49.80 23.91
CA GLN A 178 15.67 49.98 24.10
C GLN A 178 14.90 48.84 23.43
N THR A 179 13.80 48.44 24.06
CA THR A 179 12.93 47.36 23.56
C THR A 179 11.48 47.81 23.45
N VAL A 180 10.75 47.17 22.53
CA VAL A 180 9.33 47.37 22.27
C VAL A 180 8.78 46.10 21.62
N THR A 181 7.48 45.84 21.72
CA THR A 181 6.87 44.65 21.10
C THR A 181 6.20 44.97 19.76
N ALA A 182 6.24 44.01 18.83
CA ALA A 182 5.50 44.02 17.58
C ALA A 182 5.19 42.57 17.15
N THR A 183 4.35 42.39 16.14
CA THR A 183 3.97 41.07 15.62
C THR A 183 4.63 40.79 14.28
N ILE A 184 5.25 39.62 14.15
CA ILE A 184 5.55 39.02 12.85
C ILE A 184 4.34 38.16 12.46
N ILE A 185 3.66 38.55 11.39
CA ILE A 185 2.41 37.94 10.89
C ILE A 185 2.76 36.87 9.83
N ALA A 186 2.08 35.73 9.86
CA ALA A 186 2.29 34.66 8.89
C ALA A 186 2.06 35.12 7.44
N LYS A 187 2.95 34.71 6.55
CA LYS A 187 2.83 34.99 5.11
C LYS A 187 1.81 34.06 4.49
N SER A 188 0.94 34.56 3.60
CA SER A 188 0.03 33.68 2.86
C SER A 188 0.83 32.77 1.92
N LEU A 189 0.52 31.48 1.95
CA LEU A 189 1.08 30.45 1.06
C LEU A 189 -0.08 29.67 0.43
N ILE A 190 -0.13 29.63 -0.90
CA ILE A 190 -1.16 28.87 -1.63
C ILE A 190 -0.49 27.66 -2.29
N VAL A 191 -0.94 26.46 -1.92
CA VAL A 191 -0.51 25.20 -2.52
C VAL A 191 -1.46 24.84 -3.65
N SER A 192 -0.90 24.54 -4.82
CA SER A 192 -1.65 24.27 -6.06
C SER A 192 -0.83 23.39 -7.01
N GLY A 193 -1.42 22.91 -8.11
CA GLY A 193 -0.72 22.11 -9.12
C GLY A 193 -0.57 20.64 -8.78
N ILE A 194 -1.24 20.15 -7.73
CA ILE A 194 -1.42 18.70 -7.50
C ILE A 194 -2.41 18.20 -8.55
N THR A 195 -2.02 17.19 -9.32
CA THR A 195 -2.89 16.55 -10.30
C THR A 195 -3.01 15.06 -9.98
N SER A 196 -3.73 14.33 -10.82
CA SER A 196 -3.98 12.90 -10.65
C SER A 196 -4.27 12.27 -12.00
N SER A 197 -3.89 11.00 -12.15
CA SER A 197 -4.11 10.25 -13.38
C SER A 197 -5.40 9.44 -13.34
N ASN A 198 -6.01 9.26 -14.50
CA ASN A 198 -7.08 8.28 -14.69
C ASN A 198 -6.59 6.88 -14.33
N ARG A 199 -7.46 6.05 -13.77
CA ARG A 199 -7.17 4.65 -13.44
C ARG A 199 -8.30 3.73 -13.85
N THR A 200 -8.00 2.44 -13.99
CA THR A 200 -9.01 1.40 -14.12
C THR A 200 -9.56 1.01 -12.75
N TYR A 201 -10.82 0.60 -12.66
CA TYR A 201 -11.43 0.13 -11.42
C TYR A 201 -10.69 -1.08 -10.80
N ASP A 202 -10.37 -1.00 -9.51
CA ASP A 202 -9.56 -1.99 -8.77
C ASP A 202 -10.15 -2.35 -7.39
N THR A 203 -11.42 -1.98 -7.13
CA THR A 203 -12.14 -2.07 -5.84
C THR A 203 -11.67 -1.12 -4.72
N THR A 204 -10.56 -0.40 -4.87
CA THR A 204 -10.11 0.61 -3.89
C THR A 204 -10.66 2.00 -4.21
N SER A 205 -10.64 2.91 -3.22
CA SER A 205 -10.88 4.36 -3.40
C SER A 205 -9.60 5.19 -3.51
N SER A 206 -8.42 4.55 -3.53
CA SER A 206 -7.13 5.24 -3.55
C SER A 206 -6.92 6.02 -4.85
N ALA A 207 -6.31 7.21 -4.76
CA ALA A 207 -5.88 7.99 -5.90
C ALA A 207 -4.37 8.19 -5.89
N ILE A 208 -3.72 7.90 -7.01
CA ILE A 208 -2.31 8.25 -7.23
C ILE A 208 -2.28 9.71 -7.66
N LEU A 209 -1.68 10.55 -6.82
CA LEU A 209 -1.46 11.96 -7.10
C LEU A 209 -0.13 12.15 -7.84
N ASP A 210 -0.11 13.03 -8.82
CA ASP A 210 1.12 13.58 -9.38
C ASP A 210 1.43 14.90 -8.67
N THR A 211 2.60 14.94 -8.03
CA THR A 211 3.10 16.05 -7.22
C THR A 211 4.31 16.74 -7.86
N SER A 212 4.69 16.34 -9.08
CA SER A 212 5.85 16.88 -9.81
C SER A 212 5.72 18.38 -10.13
N SER A 213 4.49 18.87 -10.25
CA SER A 213 4.15 20.24 -10.65
C SER A 213 3.55 21.08 -9.50
N VAL A 214 3.75 20.67 -8.24
CA VAL A 214 3.24 21.41 -7.07
C VAL A 214 3.89 22.80 -6.97
N ALA A 215 3.05 23.83 -6.98
CA ALA A 215 3.43 25.22 -6.82
C ALA A 215 3.11 25.71 -5.40
N TYR A 216 4.14 26.21 -4.73
CA TYR A 216 4.10 26.81 -3.39
C TYR A 216 4.06 28.35 -3.49
N ASN A 217 2.94 28.89 -3.97
CA ASN A 217 2.79 30.31 -4.28
C ASN A 217 2.81 31.18 -3.02
N GLY A 218 3.93 31.85 -2.78
CA GLY A 218 4.18 32.67 -1.59
C GLY A 218 5.36 32.20 -0.74
N LEU A 219 5.91 31.00 -1.00
CA LEU A 219 7.09 30.48 -0.31
C LEU A 219 8.32 31.34 -0.59
N ILE A 220 9.09 31.64 0.45
CA ILE A 220 10.33 32.41 0.34
C ILE A 220 11.48 31.45 -0.03
N PRO A 221 12.29 31.77 -1.05
CA PRO A 221 13.41 30.91 -1.45
C PRO A 221 14.40 30.68 -0.30
N GLY A 222 14.72 29.41 -0.04
CA GLY A 222 15.66 28.99 1.01
C GLY A 222 15.01 28.62 2.35
N ASP A 223 13.70 28.79 2.51
CA ASP A 223 12.98 28.30 3.69
C ASP A 223 12.83 26.77 3.69
N ASP A 224 12.85 26.19 4.90
CA ASP A 224 12.65 24.77 5.12
C ASP A 224 11.16 24.42 5.18
N PHE A 225 10.62 24.03 4.02
CA PHE A 225 9.21 23.69 3.82
C PHE A 225 9.07 22.49 2.86
N THR A 226 8.40 21.42 3.32
CA THR A 226 8.09 20.22 2.54
C THR A 226 6.61 19.88 2.66
N GLY A 227 5.94 19.61 1.55
CA GLY A 227 4.57 19.10 1.51
C GLY A 227 4.51 17.60 1.20
N SER A 228 3.57 16.89 1.84
CA SER A 228 3.20 15.51 1.53
C SER A 228 1.70 15.42 1.30
N PHE A 229 1.30 14.61 0.32
CA PHE A 229 -0.06 14.61 -0.22
C PHE A 229 -0.58 13.19 -0.41
N SER A 230 -1.82 12.95 0.00
CA SER A 230 -2.56 11.72 -0.29
C SER A 230 -3.94 12.03 -0.83
N GLY A 231 -4.45 11.17 -1.73
CA GLY A 231 -5.71 11.38 -2.43
C GLY A 231 -6.65 10.19 -2.28
N LEU A 232 -7.92 10.47 -2.03
CA LEU A 232 -9.00 9.48 -2.07
C LEU A 232 -10.12 9.96 -2.99
N PHE A 233 -10.56 9.11 -3.91
CA PHE A 233 -11.82 9.32 -4.62
C PHE A 233 -13.00 9.27 -3.64
N VAL A 234 -14.04 10.06 -3.88
CA VAL A 234 -15.27 10.09 -3.04
C VAL A 234 -15.91 8.70 -2.87
N ASN A 235 -15.75 7.82 -3.85
CA ASN A 235 -15.97 6.37 -3.75
C ASN A 235 -15.20 5.66 -4.89
N GLU A 236 -15.17 4.34 -4.85
CA GLU A 236 -14.45 3.47 -5.78
C GLU A 236 -15.08 3.36 -7.19
N ASN A 237 -16.40 3.60 -7.35
CA ASN A 237 -17.14 3.24 -8.58
C ASN A 237 -16.67 3.95 -9.86
N VAL A 238 -16.92 3.34 -11.02
CA VAL A 238 -16.62 3.91 -12.35
C VAL A 238 -17.44 5.19 -12.60
N ALA A 239 -16.76 6.26 -13.01
CA ALA A 239 -17.35 7.49 -13.55
C ALA A 239 -16.25 8.40 -14.12
N GLN A 240 -16.64 9.36 -14.97
CA GLN A 240 -15.78 10.43 -15.46
C GLN A 240 -15.73 11.60 -14.47
N GLY A 241 -14.63 12.35 -14.46
CA GLY A 241 -14.48 13.59 -13.69
C GLY A 241 -14.70 13.43 -12.20
N LYS A 242 -14.33 12.29 -11.60
CA LYS A 242 -14.57 12.04 -10.18
C LYS A 242 -13.68 12.90 -9.31
N GLN A 243 -14.30 13.54 -8.33
CA GLN A 243 -13.57 14.28 -7.30
C GLN A 243 -12.68 13.34 -6.47
N ILE A 244 -11.45 13.78 -6.29
CA ILE A 244 -10.46 13.25 -5.35
C ILE A 244 -10.31 14.29 -4.26
N ASN A 245 -10.52 13.89 -3.00
CA ASN A 245 -10.24 14.71 -1.84
C ASN A 245 -8.76 14.58 -1.50
N ILE A 246 -8.04 15.71 -1.44
CA ILE A 246 -6.61 15.75 -1.15
C ILE A 246 -6.42 16.04 0.35
N THR A 247 -5.66 15.19 1.03
CA THR A 247 -5.15 15.47 2.37
C THR A 247 -3.70 15.93 2.23
N SER A 248 -3.37 17.09 2.80
CA SER A 248 -2.03 17.69 2.77
C SER A 248 -1.45 17.74 4.17
N THR A 249 -0.17 17.38 4.32
CA THR A 249 0.61 17.61 5.54
C THR A 249 1.90 18.35 5.19
N TYR A 250 2.41 19.14 6.14
CA TYR A 250 3.59 19.98 5.93
C TYR A 250 4.61 19.79 7.06
N SER A 251 5.88 19.78 6.70
CA SER A 251 7.02 19.64 7.62
C SER A 251 8.16 20.57 7.21
N GLY A 252 9.09 20.81 8.14
CA GLY A 252 10.18 21.77 8.00
C GLY A 252 10.09 22.90 9.03
N ASN A 253 11.23 23.49 9.36
CA ASN A 253 11.36 24.49 10.43
C ASN A 253 10.60 25.80 10.13
N ASP A 254 10.33 26.10 8.86
CA ASP A 254 9.70 27.34 8.45
C ASP A 254 8.18 27.24 8.22
N VAL A 255 7.58 26.05 8.30
CA VAL A 255 6.13 25.84 8.13
C VAL A 255 5.28 26.76 9.01
N ILE A 256 5.70 26.99 10.25
CA ILE A 256 5.01 27.88 11.21
C ILE A 256 4.92 29.33 10.76
N ASN A 257 5.72 29.73 9.76
CA ASN A 257 5.79 31.10 9.26
C ASN A 257 4.74 31.41 8.19
N TYR A 258 3.93 30.42 7.81
CA TYR A 258 2.99 30.49 6.70
C TYR A 258 1.55 30.22 7.13
N ASN A 259 0.62 31.01 6.58
CA ASN A 259 -0.81 30.72 6.62
C ASN A 259 -1.17 29.98 5.31
N ILE A 260 -1.30 28.66 5.40
CA ILE A 260 -1.32 27.77 4.24
C ILE A 260 -2.76 27.55 3.75
N THR A 261 -2.98 27.82 2.47
CA THR A 261 -4.22 27.50 1.74
C THR A 261 -3.97 26.27 0.88
N ASN A 262 -4.63 25.17 1.22
CA ASN A 262 -4.46 23.88 0.54
C ASN A 262 -5.27 23.82 -0.75
N GLN A 263 -4.75 23.13 -1.77
CA GLN A 263 -5.59 22.56 -2.83
C GLN A 263 -6.38 21.39 -2.24
N GLY A 264 -7.68 21.57 -2.00
CA GLY A 264 -8.52 20.55 -1.37
C GLY A 264 -8.94 19.40 -2.29
N THR A 265 -8.92 19.59 -3.61
CA THR A 265 -9.43 18.60 -4.58
C THR A 265 -8.61 18.50 -5.87
N SER A 266 -8.70 17.34 -6.52
CA SER A 266 -8.36 17.08 -7.93
C SER A 266 -9.51 16.30 -8.58
N TYR A 267 -9.46 16.09 -9.90
CA TYR A 267 -10.45 15.33 -10.65
C TYR A 267 -9.78 14.38 -11.64
N SER A 268 -10.24 13.13 -11.68
CA SER A 268 -9.80 12.10 -12.65
C SER A 268 -10.90 11.08 -12.90
N ASP A 269 -10.80 10.33 -13.99
CA ASP A 269 -11.74 9.26 -14.31
C ASP A 269 -11.36 7.96 -13.60
N ILE A 270 -12.39 7.22 -13.14
CA ILE A 270 -12.27 5.79 -12.89
C ILE A 270 -12.90 5.08 -14.09
N LEU A 271 -12.05 4.44 -14.89
CA LEU A 271 -12.39 3.73 -16.11
C LEU A 271 -12.89 2.32 -15.81
N ILE A 272 -13.81 1.83 -16.66
CA ILE A 272 -14.39 0.49 -16.52
C ILE A 272 -13.34 -0.62 -16.67
N ALA A 273 -13.37 -1.58 -15.75
CA ALA A 273 -12.43 -2.69 -15.75
C ALA A 273 -12.86 -3.81 -16.72
N ASN A 274 -11.87 -4.47 -17.31
CA ASN A 274 -12.08 -5.55 -18.29
C ASN A 274 -11.54 -6.87 -17.71
N PRO A 275 -12.38 -7.67 -17.01
CA PRO A 275 -11.97 -8.97 -16.52
C PRO A 275 -11.72 -9.96 -17.68
N THR A 276 -11.03 -11.05 -17.39
CA THR A 276 -10.82 -12.18 -18.30
C THR A 276 -11.01 -13.50 -17.54
N ILE A 277 -11.39 -14.56 -18.23
CA ILE A 277 -11.56 -15.90 -17.65
C ILE A 277 -10.46 -16.81 -18.17
N ASN A 278 -9.57 -17.24 -17.28
CA ASN A 278 -8.39 -18.06 -17.57
C ASN A 278 -8.59 -19.51 -17.09
N GLY A 279 -7.68 -20.41 -17.48
CA GLY A 279 -7.67 -21.81 -17.02
C GLY A 279 -8.63 -22.76 -17.74
N LEU A 280 -9.46 -22.26 -18.66
CA LEU A 280 -10.30 -23.09 -19.52
C LEU A 280 -9.51 -23.57 -20.75
N SER A 281 -9.61 -24.87 -21.04
CA SER A 281 -8.97 -25.51 -22.19
C SER A 281 -9.78 -26.74 -22.59
N ASN A 282 -9.77 -27.10 -23.87
CA ASN A 282 -10.55 -28.25 -24.38
C ASN A 282 -10.15 -29.56 -23.68
N GLN A 283 -11.14 -30.37 -23.32
CA GLN A 283 -10.96 -31.60 -22.54
C GLN A 283 -11.53 -32.81 -23.28
N SER A 284 -10.83 -33.94 -23.23
CA SER A 284 -11.36 -35.25 -23.59
C SER A 284 -11.42 -36.10 -22.32
N LYS A 285 -12.62 -36.59 -21.99
CA LYS A 285 -12.92 -37.31 -20.75
C LYS A 285 -13.63 -38.64 -21.04
N ASN A 286 -13.59 -39.53 -20.06
CA ASN A 286 -14.21 -40.84 -20.12
C ASN A 286 -15.49 -40.86 -19.28
N PHE A 287 -16.53 -41.57 -19.72
CA PHE A 287 -17.86 -41.63 -19.09
C PHE A 287 -17.91 -42.23 -17.65
N ARG A 288 -16.76 -42.48 -17.01
CA ARG A 288 -16.68 -43.02 -15.62
C ARG A 288 -16.64 -41.95 -14.53
N GLU A 289 -16.41 -40.68 -14.86
CA GLU A 289 -16.43 -39.59 -13.87
C GLU A 289 -17.86 -39.03 -13.73
N LEU A 290 -18.50 -39.23 -12.57
CA LEU A 290 -19.86 -38.71 -12.30
C LEU A 290 -19.88 -37.18 -12.15
N ILE A 291 -18.82 -36.58 -11.61
CA ILE A 291 -18.65 -35.14 -11.44
C ILE A 291 -17.20 -34.77 -11.73
N TYR A 292 -16.99 -33.75 -12.56
CA TYR A 292 -15.68 -33.20 -12.92
C TYR A 292 -15.63 -31.70 -12.61
N ALA A 293 -14.59 -31.23 -11.93
CA ALA A 293 -14.41 -29.82 -11.60
C ALA A 293 -13.55 -29.11 -12.66
N SER A 294 -14.14 -28.16 -13.37
CA SER A 294 -13.49 -27.35 -14.42
C SER A 294 -13.89 -25.88 -14.30
N GLY A 295 -13.57 -25.29 -13.15
CA GLY A 295 -13.75 -23.85 -12.92
C GLY A 295 -12.71 -23.04 -13.68
N GLY A 296 -13.16 -22.05 -14.44
CA GLY A 296 -12.31 -20.96 -14.91
C GLY A 296 -11.96 -20.01 -13.76
N VAL A 297 -10.85 -19.29 -13.89
CA VAL A 297 -10.40 -18.31 -12.89
C VAL A 297 -10.50 -16.91 -13.48
N SER A 298 -11.27 -16.04 -12.82
CA SER A 298 -11.36 -14.62 -13.16
C SER A 298 -10.03 -13.93 -12.88
N SER A 299 -9.55 -13.08 -13.80
CA SER A 299 -8.38 -12.22 -13.56
C SER A 299 -8.61 -11.17 -12.49
N ILE A 300 -9.87 -10.92 -12.12
CA ILE A 300 -10.26 -10.04 -11.01
C ILE A 300 -10.92 -10.88 -9.93
N SER A 301 -10.29 -10.91 -8.75
CA SER A 301 -10.72 -11.75 -7.62
C SER A 301 -12.14 -11.41 -7.16
N GLY A 302 -12.90 -12.43 -6.76
CA GLY A 302 -14.26 -12.28 -6.23
C GLY A 302 -15.37 -12.04 -7.26
N LEU A 303 -15.06 -11.91 -8.57
CA LEU A 303 -16.11 -11.84 -9.59
C LEU A 303 -16.77 -13.22 -9.80
N PRO A 304 -18.11 -13.31 -9.74
CA PRO A 304 -18.82 -14.56 -10.00
C PRO A 304 -18.75 -14.90 -11.50
N ILE A 305 -18.46 -16.17 -11.78
CA ILE A 305 -18.48 -16.74 -13.13
C ILE A 305 -19.72 -17.63 -13.22
N ILE A 306 -20.53 -17.42 -14.26
CA ILE A 306 -21.72 -18.21 -14.56
C ILE A 306 -21.42 -19.20 -15.67
N TYR A 307 -21.71 -20.49 -15.44
CA TYR A 307 -21.45 -21.57 -16.38
C TYR A 307 -22.72 -22.07 -17.07
N THR A 308 -22.63 -22.38 -18.35
CA THR A 308 -23.68 -23.01 -19.17
C THR A 308 -23.12 -24.10 -20.07
N SER A 309 -23.94 -25.09 -20.41
CA SER A 309 -23.60 -26.16 -21.37
C SER A 309 -24.42 -25.96 -22.65
N SER A 310 -23.80 -26.05 -23.83
CA SER A 310 -24.49 -25.94 -25.11
C SER A 310 -25.43 -27.12 -25.38
N ASP A 311 -25.06 -28.31 -24.88
CA ASP A 311 -25.88 -29.52 -24.92
C ASP A 311 -25.97 -30.16 -23.52
N PRO A 312 -27.04 -29.85 -22.77
CA PRO A 312 -27.34 -30.47 -21.48
C PRO A 312 -27.64 -31.98 -21.54
N SER A 313 -27.87 -32.57 -22.72
CA SER A 313 -28.09 -34.02 -22.85
C SER A 313 -26.77 -34.82 -22.82
N VAL A 314 -25.66 -34.20 -23.23
CA VAL A 314 -24.30 -34.74 -23.13
C VAL A 314 -23.73 -34.51 -21.74
N ALA A 315 -23.76 -33.27 -21.24
CA ALA A 315 -23.36 -32.95 -19.87
C ALA A 315 -24.04 -31.68 -19.33
N THR A 316 -24.40 -31.70 -18.04
CA THR A 316 -24.88 -30.52 -17.32
C THR A 316 -23.74 -29.87 -16.54
N VAL A 317 -23.82 -28.56 -16.30
CA VAL A 317 -22.83 -27.83 -15.48
C VAL A 317 -23.54 -27.04 -14.38
N ASN A 318 -22.99 -27.08 -13.17
CA ASN A 318 -23.44 -26.24 -12.08
C ASN A 318 -23.08 -24.79 -12.40
N SER A 319 -24.10 -23.93 -12.46
CA SER A 319 -23.95 -22.55 -12.95
C SER A 319 -23.08 -21.66 -12.07
N SER A 320 -22.81 -21.99 -10.81
CA SER A 320 -21.96 -21.17 -9.92
C SER A 320 -20.60 -21.80 -9.60
N THR A 321 -20.48 -23.14 -9.60
CA THR A 321 -19.21 -23.81 -9.28
C THR A 321 -18.42 -24.28 -10.50
N GLY A 322 -19.03 -24.38 -11.69
CA GLY A 322 -18.39 -24.94 -12.87
C GLY A 322 -18.17 -26.46 -12.80
N ASN A 323 -18.77 -27.15 -11.82
CA ASN A 323 -18.75 -28.61 -11.74
C ASN A 323 -19.65 -29.19 -12.84
N VAL A 324 -19.10 -30.09 -13.65
CA VAL A 324 -19.78 -30.75 -14.77
C VAL A 324 -20.19 -32.16 -14.38
N THR A 325 -21.42 -32.55 -14.70
CA THR A 325 -21.97 -33.91 -14.55
C THR A 325 -22.18 -34.51 -15.94
N PHE A 326 -21.58 -35.68 -16.20
CA PHE A 326 -21.69 -36.36 -17.49
C PHE A 326 -23.01 -37.14 -17.56
N LEU A 327 -23.70 -37.07 -18.70
CA LEU A 327 -25.01 -37.71 -18.91
C LEU A 327 -25.04 -38.63 -20.13
N ASN A 328 -24.36 -38.28 -21.21
CA ASN A 328 -24.12 -39.16 -22.37
C ASN A 328 -22.72 -38.99 -22.93
N VAL A 329 -22.33 -39.91 -23.82
CA VAL A 329 -21.16 -39.74 -24.70
C VAL A 329 -21.48 -38.75 -25.82
N GLY A 330 -20.49 -37.99 -26.28
CA GLY A 330 -20.69 -36.92 -27.26
C GLY A 330 -19.77 -35.72 -27.01
N SER A 331 -20.12 -34.56 -27.57
CA SER A 331 -19.38 -33.32 -27.35
C SER A 331 -20.32 -32.17 -27.03
N THR A 332 -19.95 -31.36 -26.03
CA THR A 332 -20.65 -30.13 -25.64
C THR A 332 -19.65 -29.02 -25.38
N THR A 333 -20.06 -27.76 -25.56
CA THR A 333 -19.26 -26.59 -25.19
C THR A 333 -19.74 -26.07 -23.83
N ILE A 334 -18.82 -26.01 -22.87
CA ILE A 334 -19.07 -25.33 -21.59
C ILE A 334 -18.61 -23.88 -21.73
N THR A 335 -19.55 -22.95 -21.53
CA THR A 335 -19.31 -21.50 -21.61
C THR A 335 -19.32 -20.91 -20.20
N ALA A 336 -18.29 -20.14 -19.89
CA ALA A 336 -18.13 -19.38 -18.66
C ALA A 336 -18.31 -17.89 -18.96
N ASN A 337 -19.11 -17.19 -18.15
CA ASN A 337 -19.50 -15.80 -18.38
C ASN A 337 -19.42 -14.97 -17.08
N ILE A 338 -18.68 -13.86 -17.11
CA ILE A 338 -18.77 -12.78 -16.13
C ILE A 338 -19.73 -11.74 -16.70
N ILE A 339 -20.83 -11.47 -16.00
CA ILE A 339 -21.82 -10.46 -16.41
C ILE A 339 -21.25 -9.05 -16.16
N SER A 340 -21.51 -8.14 -17.10
CA SER A 340 -21.16 -6.71 -16.97
C SER A 340 -21.90 -6.05 -15.81
N THR A 341 -21.21 -5.18 -15.08
CA THR A 341 -21.79 -4.34 -14.02
C THR A 341 -21.49 -2.86 -14.32
N LEU A 342 -21.85 -1.95 -13.41
CA LEU A 342 -21.41 -0.55 -13.52
C LEU A 342 -19.88 -0.40 -13.55
N ASN A 343 -19.15 -1.30 -12.87
CA ASN A 343 -17.71 -1.18 -12.67
C ASN A 343 -16.86 -2.11 -13.57
N TYR A 344 -17.49 -3.07 -14.25
CA TYR A 344 -16.81 -4.10 -15.04
C TYR A 344 -17.55 -4.37 -16.35
N ASN A 345 -16.81 -4.49 -17.46
CA ASN A 345 -17.34 -5.10 -18.69
C ASN A 345 -17.56 -6.62 -18.50
N SER A 346 -18.40 -7.20 -19.35
CA SER A 346 -18.59 -8.66 -19.39
C SER A 346 -17.37 -9.35 -19.99
N ALA A 347 -17.16 -10.60 -19.60
CA ALA A 347 -16.10 -11.44 -20.17
C ALA A 347 -16.62 -12.86 -20.37
N ILE A 348 -16.37 -13.43 -21.55
CA ILE A 348 -16.80 -14.78 -21.92
C ILE A 348 -15.58 -15.61 -22.31
N SER A 349 -15.55 -16.86 -21.88
CA SER A 349 -14.58 -17.87 -22.31
C SER A 349 -15.27 -19.23 -22.35
N SER A 350 -14.81 -20.13 -23.20
CA SER A 350 -15.47 -21.42 -23.42
C SER A 350 -14.47 -22.51 -23.75
N TYR A 351 -14.80 -23.75 -23.41
CA TYR A 351 -14.03 -24.92 -23.85
C TYR A 351 -14.95 -26.04 -24.33
N THR A 352 -14.45 -26.83 -25.28
CA THR A 352 -15.12 -28.05 -25.74
C THR A 352 -14.80 -29.20 -24.78
N LEU A 353 -15.85 -29.85 -24.29
CA LEU A 353 -15.78 -31.11 -23.55
C LEU A 353 -16.21 -32.25 -24.49
N GLU A 354 -15.33 -33.21 -24.69
CA GLU A 354 -15.59 -34.45 -25.43
C GLU A 354 -15.65 -35.62 -24.44
N ILE A 355 -16.73 -36.39 -24.45
CA ILE A 355 -16.98 -37.51 -23.52
C ILE A 355 -17.02 -38.82 -24.30
N LYS A 356 -16.07 -39.70 -24.00
CA LYS A 356 -15.81 -40.96 -24.69
C LYS A 356 -16.18 -42.18 -23.84
N LEU A 357 -16.43 -43.31 -24.52
CA LEU A 357 -16.45 -44.61 -23.89
C LEU A 357 -15.02 -45.01 -23.48
N ASN A 358 -14.85 -45.51 -22.27
CA ASN A 358 -13.55 -45.96 -21.79
C ASN A 358 -13.31 -47.43 -22.16
N ALA A 359 -12.35 -47.68 -23.04
CA ALA A 359 -11.95 -49.05 -23.41
C ALA A 359 -11.04 -49.72 -22.35
N THR A 360 -10.52 -48.99 -21.36
CA THR A 360 -9.58 -49.52 -20.36
C THR A 360 -10.17 -49.48 -18.94
N ASN A 361 -10.80 -50.60 -18.55
CA ASN A 361 -10.81 -51.20 -17.20
C ASN A 361 -11.90 -52.30 -17.12
N VAL A 362 -11.60 -53.49 -17.64
CA VAL A 362 -12.29 -54.73 -17.26
C VAL A 362 -11.57 -55.30 -16.05
N ASP A 363 -12.33 -55.74 -15.04
CA ASP A 363 -11.76 -56.23 -13.78
C ASP A 363 -10.94 -57.52 -13.96
N ARG A 364 -9.90 -57.66 -13.12
CA ARG A 364 -9.04 -58.85 -13.10
C ARG A 364 -9.77 -60.04 -12.48
N ILE A 365 -10.52 -60.78 -13.29
CA ILE A 365 -10.85 -62.18 -12.96
C ILE A 365 -9.66 -63.05 -13.37
N SER A 366 -9.02 -63.62 -12.35
CA SER A 366 -7.77 -64.40 -12.31
C SER A 366 -7.19 -65.01 -13.60
N HIS A 367 -5.91 -64.71 -13.84
CA HIS A 367 -5.03 -65.34 -14.84
C HIS A 367 -4.69 -66.83 -14.59
N ASP A 368 -5.38 -67.53 -13.69
CA ASP A 368 -5.02 -68.89 -13.23
C ASP A 368 -5.70 -70.04 -13.99
N THR A 369 -6.60 -69.76 -14.94
CA THR A 369 -7.34 -70.82 -15.69
C THR A 369 -6.88 -70.96 -17.14
N ILE A 370 -5.94 -70.14 -17.63
CA ILE A 370 -5.42 -70.19 -19.02
C ILE A 370 -3.97 -70.71 -19.03
N ARG A 371 -3.75 -71.90 -18.45
CA ARG A 371 -2.48 -72.64 -18.62
C ARG A 371 -2.59 -74.17 -18.62
N SER A 372 -3.76 -74.74 -18.33
CA SER A 372 -3.99 -76.20 -18.27
C SER A 372 -4.54 -76.81 -19.57
N SER A 373 -5.26 -76.06 -20.40
CA SER A 373 -6.00 -76.64 -21.55
C SER A 373 -5.18 -76.91 -22.82
N ASN A 374 -3.88 -76.56 -22.86
CA ASN A 374 -3.08 -76.61 -24.10
C ASN A 374 -1.96 -77.68 -24.13
N ARG A 375 -2.00 -78.67 -23.22
CA ARG A 375 -1.17 -79.89 -23.28
C ARG A 375 -1.84 -81.10 -22.65
N LEU A 376 -2.81 -81.71 -23.34
CA LEU A 376 -3.18 -83.12 -23.09
C LEU A 376 -3.87 -83.81 -24.29
N SER A 377 -3.34 -83.61 -25.49
CA SER A 377 -3.56 -84.50 -26.64
C SER A 377 -2.32 -85.34 -26.95
N LYS A 378 -1.82 -86.06 -25.93
CA LYS A 378 -1.02 -87.28 -26.12
C LYS A 378 -0.99 -88.16 -24.87
N ILE A 379 -1.69 -89.27 -25.00
CA ILE A 379 -1.59 -90.51 -24.23
C ILE A 379 -0.11 -90.92 -24.12
N GLU A 380 0.43 -91.19 -22.91
CA GLU A 380 0.54 -92.55 -22.34
C GLU A 380 1.41 -92.64 -21.05
N ASN A 381 1.04 -93.60 -20.18
CA ASN A 381 1.85 -94.34 -19.19
C ASN A 381 2.41 -93.73 -17.87
N SER A 382 2.16 -94.52 -16.81
CA SER A 382 2.96 -94.75 -15.58
C SER A 382 2.86 -93.81 -14.34
N SER A 383 1.88 -94.14 -13.49
CA SER A 383 2.03 -94.59 -12.09
C SER A 383 2.54 -93.69 -10.93
N SER A 384 1.89 -93.89 -9.78
CA SER A 384 2.34 -93.67 -8.38
C SER A 384 2.34 -92.22 -7.85
N ILE A 385 2.08 -91.89 -6.58
CA ILE A 385 1.36 -92.39 -5.37
C ILE A 385 1.83 -91.45 -4.23
N GLY A 386 0.99 -91.14 -3.24
CA GLY A 386 1.42 -90.54 -1.96
C GLY A 386 1.15 -89.02 -1.85
N ASN A 387 0.09 -88.49 -1.22
CA ASN A 387 -0.63 -88.78 0.04
C ASN A 387 0.02 -88.18 1.31
N SER A 388 -0.65 -87.17 1.90
CA SER A 388 -0.75 -86.81 3.34
C SER A 388 -1.25 -85.35 3.45
N ASN A 389 -2.46 -85.07 3.96
CA ASN A 389 -2.81 -84.92 5.39
C ASN A 389 -2.06 -83.76 6.09
N GLY A 390 -2.68 -82.84 6.83
CA GLY A 390 -4.09 -82.65 7.23
C GLY A 390 -4.13 -81.71 8.47
N GLY A 391 -5.28 -81.10 8.86
CA GLY A 391 -5.26 -80.22 10.04
C GLY A 391 -6.44 -79.28 10.30
N LEU A 392 -7.68 -79.79 10.27
CA LEU A 392 -8.84 -79.19 10.96
C LEU A 392 -8.50 -78.94 12.45
N ASN A 393 -9.10 -78.05 13.26
CA ASN A 393 -10.37 -77.30 13.21
C ASN A 393 -10.21 -76.08 14.21
N ASN A 394 -11.17 -75.25 14.65
CA ASN A 394 -12.65 -75.22 14.60
C ASN A 394 -13.18 -73.79 14.90
N MET A 395 -14.48 -73.55 14.67
CA MET A 395 -15.32 -72.51 15.33
C MET A 395 -16.64 -73.17 15.78
N PRO A 396 -17.40 -72.61 16.75
CA PRO A 396 -18.72 -73.13 17.09
C PRO A 396 -19.75 -72.81 15.99
N LYS A 397 -20.69 -73.75 15.77
CA LYS A 397 -21.65 -73.74 14.67
C LYS A 397 -22.85 -72.82 14.92
N SER A 398 -23.32 -72.16 13.85
CA SER A 398 -24.72 -71.77 13.66
C SER A 398 -25.26 -72.47 12.40
N ARG A 399 -26.55 -72.78 12.36
CA ARG A 399 -27.17 -73.74 11.42
C ARG A 399 -28.37 -73.11 10.73
N ILE A 400 -28.23 -72.68 9.47
CA ILE A 400 -29.36 -72.26 8.63
C ILE A 400 -29.23 -72.83 7.21
N LEU A 401 -30.11 -73.79 6.91
CA LEU A 401 -30.73 -74.17 5.63
C LEU A 401 -29.91 -74.12 4.31
N ASN A 402 -29.61 -75.30 3.78
CA ASN A 402 -29.23 -75.52 2.37
C ASN A 402 -30.41 -75.32 1.42
N GLY A 403 -30.14 -74.73 0.24
CA GLY A 403 -31.03 -74.84 -0.92
C GLY A 403 -30.59 -74.00 -2.14
N GLY A 404 -29.92 -74.62 -3.12
CA GLY A 404 -29.94 -74.12 -4.52
C GLY A 404 -28.62 -74.06 -5.31
N GLU A 405 -27.45 -73.97 -4.68
CA GLU A 405 -26.27 -73.39 -5.37
C GLU A 405 -25.39 -74.32 -6.22
N ASN A 406 -25.66 -75.63 -6.35
CA ASN A 406 -24.73 -76.54 -7.03
C ASN A 406 -25.38 -77.55 -8.01
N THR A 407 -26.40 -77.12 -8.74
CA THR A 407 -26.92 -77.87 -9.91
C THR A 407 -26.28 -77.32 -11.20
N PRO A 408 -25.62 -78.15 -12.04
CA PRO A 408 -25.05 -77.67 -13.30
C PRO A 408 -26.14 -77.19 -14.27
N ILE A 409 -25.82 -76.20 -15.11
CA ILE A 409 -26.70 -75.80 -16.22
C ILE A 409 -26.59 -76.87 -17.29
N LYS A 410 -27.74 -77.35 -17.77
CA LYS A 410 -27.88 -78.00 -19.08
C LYS A 410 -28.91 -77.22 -19.87
N ALA A 411 -28.47 -76.52 -20.92
CA ALA A 411 -29.31 -75.65 -21.72
C ALA A 411 -29.08 -75.86 -23.22
N LYS A 412 -30.15 -75.81 -24.01
CA LYS A 412 -30.10 -75.96 -25.47
C LYS A 412 -29.54 -74.71 -26.11
N VAL A 413 -28.50 -74.84 -26.93
CA VAL A 413 -27.92 -73.72 -27.69
C VAL A 413 -28.55 -73.69 -29.08
N VAL A 414 -29.04 -72.51 -29.44
CA VAL A 414 -29.79 -72.26 -30.68
C VAL A 414 -29.19 -71.02 -31.36
N ILE A 415 -28.96 -71.09 -32.66
CA ILE A 415 -28.52 -69.94 -33.46
C ILE A 415 -29.71 -69.32 -34.19
N SER A 416 -29.79 -68.00 -34.12
CA SER A 416 -30.54 -67.13 -35.01
C SER A 416 -29.55 -66.48 -35.98
N SER A 417 -29.66 -66.78 -37.28
CA SER A 417 -28.81 -66.19 -38.32
C SER A 417 -29.48 -65.03 -39.07
N ASP A 418 -30.82 -64.91 -38.99
CA ASP A 418 -31.63 -63.89 -39.65
C ASP A 418 -32.70 -63.25 -38.71
N GLY A 419 -32.77 -63.68 -37.44
CA GLY A 419 -33.78 -63.25 -36.47
C GLY A 419 -35.16 -63.87 -36.64
N GLN A 420 -35.30 -64.93 -37.45
CA GLN A 420 -36.58 -65.65 -37.67
C GLN A 420 -36.40 -67.17 -37.65
N ASN A 421 -35.32 -67.69 -38.25
CA ASN A 421 -35.01 -69.11 -38.33
C ASN A 421 -34.04 -69.53 -37.22
N LEU A 422 -34.55 -70.28 -36.26
CA LEU A 422 -33.81 -70.82 -35.12
C LEU A 422 -33.29 -72.23 -35.44
N THR A 423 -31.97 -72.37 -35.63
CA THR A 423 -31.30 -73.67 -35.83
C THR A 423 -30.68 -74.17 -34.53
N VAL A 424 -30.87 -75.46 -34.23
CA VAL A 424 -30.31 -76.09 -33.04
C VAL A 424 -28.84 -76.43 -33.28
N GLU A 425 -27.95 -75.91 -32.42
CA GLU A 425 -26.49 -76.07 -32.54
C GLU A 425 -25.97 -77.19 -31.63
N GLY A 426 -26.56 -77.37 -30.44
CA GLY A 426 -26.15 -78.39 -29.47
C GLY A 426 -26.68 -78.16 -28.06
N ILE A 427 -26.05 -78.78 -27.07
CA ILE A 427 -26.33 -78.60 -25.63
C ILE A 427 -25.10 -78.01 -24.94
N TYR A 428 -25.29 -76.95 -24.17
CA TYR A 428 -24.28 -76.37 -23.27
C TYR A 428 -24.40 -77.01 -21.88
N ASP A 429 -23.29 -77.49 -21.34
CA ASP A 429 -23.19 -78.09 -20.00
C ASP A 429 -22.09 -77.42 -19.16
N ASP A 430 -22.48 -76.78 -18.06
CA ASP A 430 -21.57 -76.11 -17.10
C ASP A 430 -21.04 -77.07 -16.01
N GLY A 431 -21.26 -78.37 -16.16
CA GLY A 431 -20.71 -79.43 -15.32
C GLY A 431 -19.28 -79.84 -15.72
N ASP A 432 -19.03 -81.14 -15.76
CA ASP A 432 -17.68 -81.72 -15.89
C ASP A 432 -16.90 -81.28 -17.14
N ASN A 433 -17.60 -80.87 -18.21
CA ASN A 433 -17.02 -80.39 -19.47
C ASN A 433 -16.87 -78.86 -19.55
N LEU A 434 -16.95 -78.16 -18.42
CA LEU A 434 -16.53 -76.75 -18.25
C LEU A 434 -17.17 -75.72 -19.22
N GLY A 435 -18.35 -75.98 -19.79
CA GLY A 435 -19.05 -75.09 -20.71
C GLY A 435 -18.80 -75.36 -22.20
N GLU A 436 -18.34 -76.56 -22.57
CA GLU A 436 -18.36 -76.99 -23.98
C GLU A 436 -19.80 -77.19 -24.50
N ILE A 437 -19.95 -77.16 -25.83
CA ILE A 437 -21.21 -77.49 -26.51
C ILE A 437 -21.08 -78.87 -27.15
N SER A 438 -21.88 -79.84 -26.70
CA SER A 438 -21.99 -81.14 -27.38
C SER A 438 -22.91 -81.02 -28.61
N LYS A 439 -22.49 -81.63 -29.73
CA LYS A 439 -23.30 -81.73 -30.96
C LYS A 439 -24.20 -82.97 -31.00
N GLU A 440 -24.02 -83.89 -30.06
CA GLU A 440 -24.81 -85.11 -29.95
C GLU A 440 -25.93 -84.90 -28.91
N PHE A 441 -27.16 -85.20 -29.31
CA PHE A 441 -28.33 -85.33 -28.45
C PHE A 441 -28.47 -86.80 -28.07
N ASN A 442 -28.74 -87.12 -26.81
CA ASN A 442 -28.77 -88.51 -26.38
C ASN A 442 -30.08 -89.23 -26.78
N ASP A 443 -31.18 -88.51 -26.97
CA ASP A 443 -32.48 -89.02 -27.42
C ASP A 443 -33.41 -87.90 -27.97
N GLU A 444 -34.59 -88.29 -28.52
CA GLU A 444 -35.63 -87.35 -28.98
C GLU A 444 -36.41 -86.69 -27.81
N GLU A 445 -36.37 -87.23 -26.59
CA GLU A 445 -37.07 -86.67 -25.41
C GLU A 445 -36.29 -85.46 -24.83
N GLU A 446 -34.96 -85.49 -24.93
CA GLU A 446 -34.04 -84.39 -24.66
C GLU A 446 -34.19 -83.24 -25.66
N LYS A 447 -34.54 -83.57 -26.91
CA LYS A 447 -34.87 -82.60 -27.95
C LYS A 447 -36.16 -81.85 -27.64
N GLU A 448 -37.13 -82.49 -26.95
CA GLU A 448 -38.43 -81.95 -26.48
C GLU A 448 -38.36 -81.07 -25.22
N ARG A 449 -37.23 -81.01 -24.50
CA ARG A 449 -37.02 -80.08 -23.35
C ARG A 449 -36.92 -78.58 -23.76
N PHE A 450 -37.51 -78.20 -24.88
CA PHE A 450 -37.53 -76.82 -25.37
C PHE A 450 -38.69 -76.03 -24.72
N GLU A 451 -38.38 -74.83 -24.25
CA GLU A 451 -39.39 -73.85 -23.88
C GLU A 451 -38.99 -72.51 -24.51
N GLU A 452 -39.97 -71.69 -24.91
CA GLU A 452 -39.68 -70.34 -25.33
C GLU A 452 -38.95 -69.59 -24.20
N PRO A 453 -37.94 -68.75 -24.49
CA PRO A 453 -37.12 -68.13 -23.46
C PRO A 453 -37.93 -67.16 -22.57
N GLY A 454 -39.12 -66.75 -23.03
CA GLY A 454 -40.06 -65.89 -22.32
C GLY A 454 -39.74 -64.40 -22.45
N ASP A 455 -40.44 -63.63 -21.62
CA ASP A 455 -40.27 -62.18 -21.50
C ASP A 455 -38.87 -61.79 -20.99
N ILE A 456 -38.45 -60.59 -21.36
CA ILE A 456 -37.16 -60.01 -20.98
C ILE A 456 -37.23 -59.50 -19.53
N ILE A 457 -36.31 -59.97 -18.70
CA ILE A 457 -36.09 -59.53 -17.32
C ILE A 457 -35.12 -58.34 -17.29
N ASP A 458 -33.98 -58.45 -17.97
CA ASP A 458 -32.92 -57.44 -17.98
C ASP A 458 -32.19 -57.41 -19.34
N LYS A 459 -31.55 -56.28 -19.65
CA LYS A 459 -30.65 -56.14 -20.80
C LYS A 459 -29.33 -55.47 -20.40
N ARG A 460 -28.21 -56.11 -20.71
CA ARG A 460 -26.87 -55.55 -20.47
C ARG A 460 -25.95 -55.73 -21.66
N ASN A 461 -25.13 -54.72 -21.96
CA ASN A 461 -24.04 -54.85 -22.91
C ASN A 461 -22.78 -55.30 -22.16
N ILE A 462 -22.10 -56.33 -22.69
CA ILE A 462 -20.84 -56.87 -22.18
C ILE A 462 -19.73 -56.73 -23.22
N VAL A 463 -18.49 -56.72 -22.75
CA VAL A 463 -17.30 -56.85 -23.60
C VAL A 463 -16.49 -58.04 -23.12
N LEU A 464 -16.28 -58.98 -24.01
CA LEU A 464 -15.49 -60.18 -23.79
C LEU A 464 -14.06 -59.94 -24.27
N SER A 465 -13.09 -60.13 -23.36
CA SER A 465 -11.66 -60.03 -23.64
C SER A 465 -10.97 -61.35 -23.34
N ILE A 466 -10.08 -61.75 -24.24
CA ILE A 466 -9.56 -63.13 -24.33
C ILE A 466 -8.04 -63.13 -24.52
N SER A 467 -7.53 -62.10 -25.20
CA SER A 467 -6.12 -61.72 -25.21
C SER A 467 -6.01 -60.19 -25.19
N GLU A 468 -4.79 -59.67 -24.99
CA GLU A 468 -4.53 -58.23 -24.95
C GLU A 468 -4.71 -57.61 -26.35
N GLY A 469 -5.85 -56.96 -26.58
CA GLY A 469 -6.23 -56.35 -27.86
C GLY A 469 -7.43 -57.00 -28.54
N ASP A 470 -7.79 -58.23 -28.16
CA ASP A 470 -8.97 -58.93 -28.66
C ASP A 470 -10.19 -58.64 -27.77
N PHE A 471 -11.13 -57.85 -28.30
CA PHE A 471 -12.36 -57.44 -27.62
C PHE A 471 -13.59 -57.73 -28.48
N TYR A 472 -14.63 -58.30 -27.87
CA TYR A 472 -15.85 -58.72 -28.54
C TYR A 472 -17.08 -58.21 -27.78
N ASN A 473 -17.92 -57.42 -28.43
CA ASN A 473 -19.07 -56.74 -27.84
C ASN A 473 -20.36 -57.54 -28.04
N TYR A 474 -21.10 -57.78 -26.95
CA TYR A 474 -22.39 -58.47 -27.01
C TYR A 474 -23.46 -57.76 -26.17
N GLN A 475 -24.71 -57.81 -26.61
CA GLN A 475 -25.86 -57.50 -25.75
C GLN A 475 -26.48 -58.80 -25.24
N LEU A 476 -26.57 -58.91 -23.92
CA LEU A 476 -27.30 -59.95 -23.22
C LEU A 476 -28.74 -59.49 -23.00
N GLU A 477 -29.72 -60.30 -23.38
CA GLU A 477 -31.10 -60.19 -22.89
C GLU A 477 -31.37 -61.39 -21.98
N LEU A 478 -31.44 -61.16 -20.66
CA LEU A 478 -31.89 -62.18 -19.73
C LEU A 478 -33.41 -62.31 -19.84
N ARG A 479 -33.92 -63.53 -19.89
CA ARG A 479 -35.35 -63.85 -20.01
C ARG A 479 -35.76 -64.93 -19.02
N ASN A 480 -37.07 -65.03 -18.75
CA ASN A 480 -37.63 -65.92 -17.72
C ASN A 480 -37.13 -67.39 -17.74
N LYS A 481 -36.81 -67.94 -18.92
CA LYS A 481 -36.32 -69.31 -19.10
C LYS A 481 -35.11 -69.41 -20.05
N GLY A 482 -34.53 -68.26 -20.43
CA GLY A 482 -33.49 -68.23 -21.45
C GLY A 482 -32.58 -67.00 -21.41
N LEU A 483 -31.53 -67.06 -22.21
CA LEU A 483 -30.54 -66.00 -22.37
C LEU A 483 -30.31 -65.75 -23.86
N VAL A 484 -30.50 -64.53 -24.33
CA VAL A 484 -30.14 -64.14 -25.71
C VAL A 484 -28.79 -63.42 -25.66
N ILE A 485 -27.86 -63.85 -26.50
CA ILE A 485 -26.53 -63.26 -26.69
C ILE A 485 -26.50 -62.71 -28.11
N LYS A 486 -26.56 -61.39 -28.25
CA LYS A 486 -26.53 -60.68 -29.53
C LYS A 486 -25.13 -60.14 -29.78
N ALA A 487 -24.50 -60.50 -30.89
CA ALA A 487 -23.25 -59.84 -31.28
C ALA A 487 -23.53 -58.40 -31.74
N LEU A 488 -22.70 -57.44 -31.33
CA LEU A 488 -22.86 -56.02 -31.66
C LEU A 488 -21.90 -55.53 -32.77
N ASP A 489 -21.02 -56.40 -33.27
CA ASP A 489 -20.10 -56.13 -34.38
C ASP A 489 -19.65 -57.42 -35.08
N ASN A 490 -19.10 -57.29 -36.29
CA ASN A 490 -18.68 -58.43 -37.12
C ASN A 490 -17.55 -59.27 -36.50
N SER A 491 -16.63 -58.65 -35.75
CA SER A 491 -15.58 -59.35 -34.99
C SER A 491 -16.20 -60.30 -33.96
N SER A 492 -17.25 -59.84 -33.28
CA SER A 492 -17.98 -60.59 -32.25
C SER A 492 -18.82 -61.71 -32.86
N VAL A 493 -19.42 -61.49 -34.04
CA VAL A 493 -20.06 -62.56 -34.84
C VAL A 493 -19.04 -63.66 -35.18
N SER A 494 -17.91 -63.30 -35.79
CA SER A 494 -16.87 -64.28 -36.18
C SER A 494 -16.27 -65.01 -34.97
N PHE A 495 -16.16 -64.32 -33.83
CA PHE A 495 -15.59 -64.91 -32.63
C PHE A 495 -16.52 -65.93 -31.97
N ILE A 496 -17.80 -65.57 -31.75
CA ILE A 496 -18.75 -66.47 -31.10
C ILE A 496 -18.99 -67.73 -31.93
N GLU A 497 -19.01 -67.65 -33.27
CA GLU A 497 -19.17 -68.82 -34.15
C GLU A 497 -18.16 -69.94 -33.85
N THR A 498 -16.92 -69.58 -33.53
CA THR A 498 -15.81 -70.52 -33.25
C THR A 498 -15.66 -70.85 -31.77
N ASN A 499 -16.10 -69.98 -30.85
CA ASN A 499 -15.80 -70.06 -29.41
C ASN A 499 -17.06 -70.01 -28.52
N LYS A 500 -18.19 -70.48 -29.04
CA LYS A 500 -19.53 -70.41 -28.44
C LYS A 500 -19.56 -70.70 -26.93
N GLY A 501 -18.94 -71.80 -26.49
CA GLY A 501 -18.93 -72.21 -25.08
C GLY A 501 -18.33 -71.18 -24.13
N LEU A 502 -17.21 -70.56 -24.53
CA LEU A 502 -16.54 -69.51 -23.74
C LEU A 502 -17.41 -68.25 -23.63
N VAL A 503 -18.04 -67.84 -24.73
CA VAL A 503 -18.94 -66.67 -24.77
C VAL A 503 -20.18 -66.91 -23.91
N ILE A 504 -20.80 -68.10 -24.04
CA ILE A 504 -21.96 -68.50 -23.23
C ILE A 504 -21.61 -68.52 -21.74
N LYS A 505 -20.47 -69.12 -21.37
CA LYS A 505 -20.03 -69.22 -19.98
C LYS A 505 -19.85 -67.84 -19.33
N SER A 506 -19.22 -66.91 -20.03
CA SER A 506 -19.06 -65.54 -19.55
C SER A 506 -20.38 -64.78 -19.51
N ALA A 507 -21.27 -64.95 -20.50
CA ALA A 507 -22.60 -64.36 -20.49
C ALA A 507 -23.45 -64.85 -19.30
N ILE A 508 -23.37 -66.15 -18.97
CA ILE A 508 -23.97 -66.74 -17.77
C ILE A 508 -23.37 -66.14 -16.50
N SER A 509 -22.05 -66.04 -16.42
CA SER A 509 -21.37 -65.46 -15.24
C SER A 509 -21.77 -64.02 -14.97
N GLU A 510 -22.03 -63.22 -16.01
CA GLU A 510 -22.53 -61.85 -15.87
C GLU A 510 -23.97 -61.80 -15.32
N VAL A 511 -24.86 -62.65 -15.83
CA VAL A 511 -26.27 -62.66 -15.39
C VAL A 511 -26.50 -63.36 -14.05
N MET A 512 -25.54 -64.15 -13.56
CA MET A 512 -25.61 -64.80 -12.24
C MET A 512 -25.73 -63.82 -11.06
N GLY A 513 -25.31 -62.57 -11.22
CA GLY A 513 -25.48 -61.51 -10.20
C GLY A 513 -26.84 -60.81 -10.21
N ILE A 514 -27.77 -61.17 -11.12
CA ILE A 514 -29.05 -60.46 -11.29
C ILE A 514 -30.09 -60.98 -10.30
N VAL A 515 -30.72 -60.07 -9.56
CA VAL A 515 -31.81 -60.39 -8.63
C VAL A 515 -32.98 -61.02 -9.40
N GLY A 516 -33.30 -62.28 -9.07
CA GLY A 516 -34.34 -63.06 -9.75
C GLY A 516 -33.81 -64.08 -10.76
N PHE A 517 -32.52 -64.09 -11.08
CA PHE A 517 -31.92 -65.17 -11.87
C PHE A 517 -31.82 -66.46 -11.04
N VAL A 518 -32.27 -67.57 -11.61
CA VAL A 518 -32.15 -68.91 -11.01
C VAL A 518 -31.43 -69.84 -11.99
N LYS A 519 -30.20 -70.25 -11.64
CA LYS A 519 -29.31 -71.03 -12.51
C LYS A 519 -29.96 -72.28 -13.12
N SER A 520 -30.82 -72.97 -12.38
CA SER A 520 -31.53 -74.19 -12.84
C SER A 520 -32.74 -73.92 -13.76
N GLN A 521 -33.19 -72.67 -13.89
CA GLN A 521 -34.31 -72.27 -14.78
C GLN A 521 -33.86 -71.92 -16.21
N LEU A 522 -32.55 -71.75 -16.45
CA LEU A 522 -32.03 -71.51 -17.80
C LEU A 522 -32.18 -72.78 -18.66
N LYS A 523 -33.11 -72.79 -19.62
CA LYS A 523 -33.37 -73.92 -20.53
C LYS A 523 -32.86 -73.68 -21.95
N THR A 524 -32.87 -72.43 -22.41
CA THR A 524 -32.56 -72.09 -23.81
C THR A 524 -31.59 -70.92 -23.88
N ILE A 525 -30.53 -71.07 -24.68
CA ILE A 525 -29.54 -70.03 -24.94
C ILE A 525 -29.58 -69.74 -26.45
N ILE A 526 -29.91 -68.50 -26.79
CA ILE A 526 -30.03 -68.05 -28.18
C ILE A 526 -28.81 -67.19 -28.49
N ILE A 527 -28.02 -67.62 -29.48
CA ILE A 527 -26.98 -66.81 -30.10
C ILE A 527 -27.61 -66.12 -31.31
N ASP A 528 -27.70 -64.80 -31.28
CA ASP A 528 -28.28 -63.99 -32.35
C ASP A 528 -27.15 -63.30 -33.14
N LEU A 529 -26.97 -63.73 -34.39
CA LEU A 529 -25.92 -63.29 -35.32
C LEU A 529 -26.47 -62.30 -36.37
N LYS A 530 -27.71 -61.84 -36.20
CA LYS A 530 -28.43 -61.03 -37.18
C LYS A 530 -27.74 -59.69 -37.49
N GLU A 531 -27.13 -59.05 -36.51
CA GLU A 531 -26.46 -57.76 -36.67
C GLU A 531 -25.03 -57.92 -37.19
N LYS A 532 -24.92 -58.24 -38.48
CA LYS A 532 -23.74 -57.89 -39.29
C LYS A 532 -23.82 -56.40 -39.63
N PHE A 533 -23.21 -55.56 -38.79
CA PHE A 533 -23.07 -54.11 -39.03
C PHE A 533 -22.17 -53.80 -40.24
#